data_AF-S7USP0-F1
#
_entry.id   AF-S7USP0-F1
#
_cell.length_a   1.000
_cell.length_b   1.000
_cell.length_c   1.000
_cell.angle_alpha   90.00
_cell.angle_beta   90.00
_cell.angle_gamma   90.00
#
_symmetry.space_group_name_H-M   'P 1'
#
loop_
_entity.id
_entity.type
_entity.pdbx_description
1 polymer ?
#
loop_
_entity_poly.entity_id
_entity_poly.type
_entity_poly.pdbx_seq_one_letter_code
_entity_poly.pdbx_strand_id
1 'polypeptide(L)'
;MPEFASPFAVLAGDRKLSHSELVRAVRYMIAAEYEAIQLYTQLAESTDHALARRVLVDIADEEREHVGEFLRLLRELDPMEEAFYEHGAEEVEEMIEELREANAKKASAAKAKAPAANSAKTAKTAKTAKKSPNKGRA
;
A
#
# COMPACT_ATOMS: atom_id res chain seq x y z
N MET A 1 -18.15 -0.41 -14.32
CA MET A 1 -18.16 0.59 -15.42
C MET A 1 -19.57 1.03 -15.83
N PRO A 2 -19.85 2.35 -15.88
CA PRO A 2 -21.16 2.88 -16.22
C PRO A 2 -21.52 2.65 -17.69
N GLU A 3 -22.70 2.07 -17.92
CA GLU A 3 -23.32 2.00 -19.24
C GLU A 3 -24.12 3.29 -19.51
N PHE A 4 -23.42 4.38 -19.85
CA PHE A 4 -24.02 5.64 -20.28
C PHE A 4 -24.63 5.57 -21.70
N ALA A 5 -25.16 4.42 -22.10
CA ALA A 5 -25.62 4.17 -23.47
C ALA A 5 -26.97 4.84 -23.81
N SER A 6 -27.65 5.48 -22.84
CA SER A 6 -28.94 6.14 -23.06
C SER A 6 -29.12 7.37 -22.15
N PRO A 7 -29.67 8.50 -22.66
CA PRO A 7 -29.95 9.69 -21.86
C PRO A 7 -31.01 9.46 -20.76
N PHE A 8 -31.76 8.35 -20.84
CA PHE A 8 -32.73 7.95 -19.81
C PHE A 8 -32.19 6.85 -18.87
N ALA A 9 -30.95 6.38 -19.05
CA ALA A 9 -30.32 5.41 -18.14
C ALA A 9 -30.13 5.95 -16.71
N VAL A 10 -30.30 7.26 -16.53
CA VAL A 10 -30.12 7.99 -15.26
C VAL A 10 -31.45 8.56 -14.73
N LEU A 11 -32.60 8.12 -15.26
CA LEU A 11 -33.89 8.49 -14.65
C LEU A 11 -33.92 8.00 -13.21
N ALA A 12 -34.32 8.88 -12.30
CA ALA A 12 -34.54 8.49 -10.90
C ALA A 12 -35.60 7.38 -10.85
N GLY A 13 -35.41 6.43 -9.93
CA GLY A 13 -36.40 5.38 -9.67
C GLY A 13 -37.78 5.97 -9.35
N ASP A 14 -38.82 5.23 -9.70
CA ASP A 14 -40.22 5.53 -9.41
C ASP A 14 -40.50 5.66 -7.90
N ARG A 15 -39.67 5.03 -7.08
CA ARG A 15 -39.63 5.19 -5.62
C ARG A 15 -38.23 5.52 -5.10
N LYS A 16 -38.20 5.99 -3.85
CA LYS A 16 -36.95 6.15 -3.08
C LYS A 16 -36.44 4.80 -2.58
N LEU A 17 -35.13 4.73 -2.34
CA LEU A 17 -34.51 3.59 -1.69
C LEU A 17 -35.00 3.48 -0.24
N SER A 18 -35.19 2.25 0.22
CA SER A 18 -35.23 1.97 1.65
C SER A 18 -33.86 2.18 2.28
N HIS A 19 -33.79 2.30 3.61
CA HIS A 19 -32.51 2.41 4.33
C HIS A 19 -31.54 1.29 3.96
N SER A 20 -32.01 0.05 3.96
CA SER A 20 -31.16 -1.11 3.63
C SER A 20 -30.67 -1.11 2.18
N GLU A 21 -31.43 -0.52 1.25
CA GLU A 21 -31.00 -0.37 -0.14
C GLU A 21 -29.99 0.77 -0.29
N LEU A 22 -30.16 1.86 0.46
CA LEU A 22 -29.18 2.95 0.50
C LEU A 22 -27.82 2.47 1.04
N VAL A 23 -27.81 1.74 2.15
CA VAL A 23 -26.57 1.14 2.70
C VAL A 23 -25.88 0.26 1.66
N ARG A 24 -26.64 -0.61 0.97
CA ARG A 24 -26.08 -1.45 -0.12
C ARG A 24 -25.55 -0.61 -1.28
N ALA A 25 -26.26 0.44 -1.66
CA ALA A 25 -25.82 1.34 -2.72
C ALA A 25 -24.49 2.04 -2.35
N VAL A 26 -24.33 2.51 -1.12
CA VAL A 26 -23.07 3.11 -0.64
C VAL A 26 -21.92 2.09 -0.70
N ARG A 27 -22.14 0.82 -0.33
CA ARG A 27 -21.14 -0.25 -0.50
C ARG A 27 -20.72 -0.44 -1.97
N TYR A 28 -21.68 -0.35 -2.91
CA TYR A 28 -21.37 -0.37 -4.34
C TYR A 28 -20.58 0.86 -4.80
N MET A 29 -20.84 2.05 -4.25
CA MET A 29 -20.06 3.24 -4.59
C MET A 29 -18.61 3.11 -4.10
N ILE A 30 -18.39 2.61 -2.88
CA ILE A 30 -17.02 2.30 -2.39
C ILE A 30 -16.30 1.34 -3.35
N ALA A 31 -16.98 0.27 -3.80
CA ALA A 31 -16.41 -0.68 -4.75
C ALA A 31 -16.11 -0.04 -6.12
N ALA A 32 -16.95 0.88 -6.58
CA ALA A 32 -16.75 1.61 -7.83
C ALA A 32 -15.52 2.52 -7.76
N GLU A 33 -15.28 3.20 -6.64
CA GLU A 33 -14.07 4.01 -6.47
C GLU A 33 -12.80 3.13 -6.45
N TYR A 34 -12.83 1.96 -5.78
CA TYR A 34 -11.71 1.01 -5.88
C TYR A 34 -11.47 0.48 -7.29
N GLU A 35 -12.53 0.25 -8.09
CA GLU A 35 -12.41 -0.07 -9.52
C GLU A 35 -11.72 1.08 -10.28
N ALA A 36 -12.13 2.32 -10.03
CA ALA A 36 -11.56 3.51 -10.68
C ALA A 36 -10.07 3.70 -10.34
N ILE A 37 -9.70 3.62 -9.06
CA ILE A 37 -8.31 3.67 -8.59
C ILE A 37 -7.45 2.67 -9.37
N GLN A 38 -7.91 1.41 -9.46
CA GLN A 38 -7.17 0.35 -10.13
C GLN A 38 -7.02 0.60 -11.63
N LEU A 39 -8.10 1.02 -12.31
CA LEU A 39 -8.10 1.30 -13.74
C LEU A 39 -7.14 2.44 -14.09
N TYR A 40 -7.18 3.55 -13.35
CA TYR A 40 -6.33 4.71 -13.61
C TYR A 40 -4.87 4.43 -13.28
N THR A 41 -4.60 3.76 -12.16
CA THR A 41 -3.23 3.38 -11.78
C THR A 41 -2.61 2.48 -12.83
N GLN A 42 -3.33 1.42 -13.24
CA GLN A 42 -2.82 0.49 -14.25
C GLN A 42 -2.58 1.16 -15.60
N LEU A 43 -3.46 2.07 -16.03
CA LEU A 43 -3.27 2.81 -17.28
C LEU A 43 -2.08 3.78 -17.18
N ALA A 44 -1.87 4.42 -16.03
CA ALA A 44 -0.72 5.29 -15.79
C ALA A 44 0.60 4.50 -15.86
N GLU A 45 0.64 3.29 -15.30
CA GLU A 45 1.80 2.37 -15.39
C GLU A 45 2.05 1.87 -16.81
N SER A 46 1.01 1.88 -17.66
CA SER A 46 1.05 1.33 -19.03
C SER A 46 1.30 2.36 -20.13
N THR A 47 1.67 3.61 -19.79
CA THR A 47 1.88 4.67 -20.79
C THR A 47 3.11 5.54 -20.53
N ASP A 48 3.84 5.85 -21.60
CA ASP A 48 4.98 6.76 -21.56
C ASP A 48 4.57 8.25 -21.71
N HIS A 49 3.31 8.56 -21.98
CA HIS A 49 2.84 9.94 -22.15
C HIS A 49 2.81 10.71 -20.82
N ALA A 50 3.75 11.62 -20.62
CA ALA A 50 4.02 12.27 -19.33
C ALA A 50 2.80 12.98 -18.71
N LEU A 51 2.04 13.75 -19.51
CA LEU A 51 0.84 14.42 -19.02
C LEU A 51 -0.27 13.44 -18.64
N ALA A 52 -0.41 12.33 -19.38
CA ALA A 52 -1.47 11.36 -19.13
C ALA A 52 -1.22 10.63 -17.80
N ARG A 53 0.03 10.20 -17.56
CA ARG A 53 0.41 9.63 -16.26
C ARG A 53 0.14 10.59 -15.11
N ARG A 54 0.51 11.87 -15.27
CA ARG A 54 0.32 12.87 -14.20
C ARG A 54 -1.16 13.01 -13.85
N VAL A 55 -2.03 13.17 -14.84
CA VAL A 55 -3.47 13.31 -14.63
C VAL A 55 -4.08 12.04 -14.05
N LEU A 56 -3.74 10.86 -14.58
CA LEU A 56 -4.29 9.59 -14.10
C LEU A 56 -3.92 9.28 -12.65
N VAL A 57 -2.68 9.57 -12.23
CA VAL A 57 -2.25 9.39 -10.84
C VAL A 57 -2.97 10.38 -9.92
N ASP A 58 -3.10 11.64 -10.34
CA ASP A 58 -3.80 12.68 -9.57
C ASP A 58 -5.26 12.27 -9.33
N ILE A 59 -5.97 11.86 -10.38
CA ILE A 59 -7.35 11.36 -10.29
C ILE A 59 -7.42 10.12 -9.39
N ALA A 60 -6.50 9.15 -9.55
CA ALA A 60 -6.49 7.95 -8.71
C ALA A 60 -6.31 8.27 -7.21
N ASP A 61 -5.56 9.32 -6.88
CA ASP A 61 -5.41 9.79 -5.50
C ASP A 61 -6.70 10.50 -5.01
N GLU A 62 -7.39 11.27 -5.85
CA GLU A 62 -8.71 11.85 -5.53
C GLU A 62 -9.76 10.76 -5.25
N GLU A 63 -9.80 9.67 -6.03
CA GLU A 63 -10.75 8.58 -5.78
C GLU A 63 -10.52 7.89 -4.42
N ARG A 64 -9.29 7.94 -3.87
CA ARG A 64 -9.03 7.47 -2.49
C ARG A 64 -9.68 8.36 -1.45
N GLU A 65 -9.78 9.67 -1.70
CA GLU A 65 -10.51 10.59 -0.84
C GLU A 65 -12.01 10.26 -0.87
N HIS A 66 -12.56 10.00 -2.07
CA HIS A 66 -13.96 9.57 -2.24
C HIS A 66 -14.28 8.26 -1.50
N VAL A 67 -13.39 7.26 -1.55
CA VAL A 67 -13.50 6.05 -0.72
C VAL A 67 -13.63 6.42 0.76
N GLY A 68 -12.81 7.35 1.26
CA GLY A 68 -12.86 7.84 2.63
C GLY A 68 -14.21 8.50 2.99
N GLU A 69 -14.75 9.33 2.10
CA GLU A 69 -16.06 9.97 2.28
C GLU A 69 -17.19 8.93 2.39
N PHE A 70 -17.22 7.97 1.47
CA PHE A 70 -18.23 6.92 1.49
C PHE A 70 -18.10 5.98 2.68
N LEU A 71 -16.88 5.65 3.12
CA LEU A 71 -16.65 4.86 4.33
C LEU A 71 -17.18 5.60 5.56
N ARG A 72 -16.93 6.92 5.67
CA ARG A 72 -17.48 7.72 6.78
C ARG A 72 -19.01 7.75 6.75
N LEU A 73 -19.62 7.89 5.57
CA LEU A 73 -21.07 7.84 5.43
C LEU A 73 -21.63 6.45 5.78
N LEU A 74 -20.98 5.37 5.36
CA LEU A 74 -21.41 4.00 5.66
C LEU A 74 -21.46 3.75 7.16
N ARG A 75 -20.44 4.21 7.90
CA ARG A 75 -20.40 4.12 9.38
C ARG A 75 -21.56 4.86 10.05
N GLU A 76 -22.04 5.96 9.46
CA GLU A 76 -23.23 6.67 9.95
C GLU A 76 -24.51 5.88 9.74
N LEU A 77 -24.63 5.24 8.56
CA LEU A 77 -25.85 4.56 8.15
C LEU A 77 -25.97 3.14 8.73
N ASP A 78 -24.86 2.48 9.02
CA ASP A 78 -24.79 1.12 9.58
C ASP A 78 -23.73 1.02 10.69
N PRO A 79 -23.96 1.65 11.86
CA PRO A 79 -22.96 1.73 12.93
C PRO A 79 -22.60 0.37 13.53
N MET A 80 -23.44 -0.65 13.34
CA MET A 80 -23.13 -1.99 13.82
C MET A 80 -22.06 -2.69 12.98
N GLU A 81 -21.86 -2.26 11.73
CA GLU A 81 -20.83 -2.81 10.85
C GLU A 81 -19.41 -2.49 11.36
N GLU A 82 -19.25 -1.40 12.13
CA GLU A 82 -17.95 -0.98 12.68
C GLU A 82 -17.30 -2.07 13.54
N ALA A 83 -18.08 -2.79 14.34
CA ALA A 83 -17.56 -3.86 15.18
C ALA A 83 -16.91 -5.00 14.37
N PHE A 84 -17.40 -5.26 13.16
CA PHE A 84 -16.77 -6.23 12.26
C PHE A 84 -15.46 -5.70 11.68
N TYR A 85 -15.36 -4.39 11.41
CA TYR A 85 -14.13 -3.77 10.93
C TYR A 85 -13.03 -3.74 12.00
N GLU A 86 -13.38 -3.39 13.23
CA GLU A 86 -12.46 -3.43 14.37
C GLU A 86 -11.93 -4.84 14.60
N HIS A 87 -12.82 -5.83 14.64
CA HIS A 87 -12.42 -7.23 14.81
C HIS A 87 -11.52 -7.72 13.66
N GLY A 88 -11.87 -7.43 12.41
CA GLY A 88 -11.03 -7.79 11.26
C GLY A 88 -9.66 -7.11 11.28
N ALA A 89 -9.54 -5.90 11.84
CA ALA A 89 -8.25 -5.24 12.02
C ALA A 89 -7.41 -5.93 13.10
N GLU A 90 -8.02 -6.34 14.22
CA GLU A 90 -7.36 -7.12 15.27
C GLU A 90 -6.81 -8.44 14.72
N GLU A 91 -7.59 -9.18 13.92
CA GLU A 91 -7.13 -10.43 13.28
C GLU A 91 -5.87 -10.21 12.42
N VAL A 92 -5.79 -9.08 11.71
CA VAL A 92 -4.61 -8.74 10.89
C VAL A 92 -3.39 -8.39 11.75
N GLU A 93 -3.57 -7.67 12.86
CA GLU A 93 -2.48 -7.36 13.79
C GLU A 93 -1.90 -8.64 14.43
N GLU A 94 -2.75 -9.60 14.81
CA GLU A 94 -2.31 -10.91 15.29
C GLU A 94 -1.44 -11.64 14.24
N MET A 95 -1.88 -11.69 12.98
CA MET A 95 -1.10 -12.29 11.89
C MET A 95 0.25 -11.58 11.68
N ILE A 96 0.29 -10.25 11.81
CA ILE A 96 1.54 -9.48 11.69
C ILE A 96 2.51 -9.86 12.81
N GLU A 97 2.04 -10.00 14.05
CA GLU A 97 2.87 -10.40 15.19
C GLU A 97 3.44 -11.81 15.00
N GLU A 98 2.60 -12.78 14.63
CA GLU A 98 3.03 -14.15 14.34
C GLU A 98 4.14 -14.22 13.29
N LEU A 99 3.99 -13.46 12.20
CA LEU A 99 4.99 -13.39 11.14
C LEU A 99 6.30 -12.75 11.61
N ARG A 100 6.23 -11.71 12.44
CA ARG A 100 7.42 -11.07 13.04
C ARG A 100 8.16 -12.05 13.93
N GLU A 101 7.46 -12.78 14.80
CA GLU A 101 8.06 -13.80 15.64
C GLU A 101 8.71 -14.92 14.83
N ALA A 102 8.01 -15.43 13.82
CA ALA A 102 8.50 -16.50 12.96
C ALA A 102 9.79 -16.06 12.23
N ASN A 103 9.83 -14.81 11.75
CA ASN A 103 11.01 -14.25 11.10
C ASN A 103 12.17 -14.03 12.08
N ALA A 104 11.91 -13.59 13.31
CA ALA A 104 12.93 -13.46 14.35
C ALA A 104 13.53 -14.82 14.74
N LYS A 105 12.69 -15.87 14.86
CA LYS A 105 13.11 -17.26 15.12
C LYS A 105 13.95 -17.82 13.96
N LYS A 106 13.58 -17.54 12.70
CA LYS A 106 14.38 -17.92 11.52
C LYS A 106 15.74 -17.20 11.48
N ALA A 107 15.77 -15.91 11.78
CA ALA A 107 17.02 -15.12 11.79
C ALA A 107 17.99 -15.58 12.90
N SER A 108 17.48 -15.89 14.10
CA SER A 108 18.31 -16.40 15.20
C SER A 108 18.85 -17.81 14.89
N ALA A 109 18.05 -18.69 14.29
CA ALA A 109 18.49 -20.01 13.85
C ALA A 109 19.54 -19.94 12.73
N ALA A 110 19.42 -19.00 11.79
CA ALA A 110 20.42 -18.77 10.74
C ALA A 110 21.75 -18.25 11.31
N LYS A 111 21.69 -17.35 12.31
CA LYS A 111 22.88 -16.83 13.01
C LYS A 111 23.58 -17.89 13.84
N ALA A 112 22.84 -18.83 14.44
CA ALA A 112 23.39 -19.96 15.19
C ALA A 112 24.04 -21.03 14.30
N LYS A 113 23.63 -21.13 13.02
CA LYS A 113 24.20 -22.06 12.03
C LYS A 113 25.36 -21.48 11.22
N ALA A 114 25.66 -20.18 11.34
CA ALA A 114 26.80 -19.57 10.67
C ALA A 114 28.12 -20.07 11.31
N PRO A 115 29.08 -20.60 10.53
CA PRO A 115 30.36 -21.03 11.08
C PRO A 115 31.09 -19.84 11.69
N ALA A 116 31.63 -19.99 12.90
CA ALA A 116 32.45 -18.99 13.56
C ALA A 116 33.63 -18.64 12.64
N ALA A 117 33.56 -17.50 11.96
CA ALA A 117 34.67 -17.00 11.17
C ALA A 117 35.86 -16.78 12.11
N ASN A 118 36.90 -17.55 11.82
CA ASN A 118 38.14 -17.72 12.57
C ASN A 118 38.79 -16.38 12.92
N SER A 119 38.68 -15.93 14.17
CA SER A 119 39.38 -14.77 14.72
C SER A 119 40.83 -15.13 15.07
N ALA A 120 41.61 -15.56 14.09
CA ALA A 120 43.03 -15.81 14.28
C ALA A 120 43.84 -15.59 13.00
N LYS A 121 44.21 -14.33 12.74
CA LYS A 121 45.55 -13.87 12.29
C LYS A 121 45.44 -12.54 11.56
N THR A 122 45.87 -11.46 12.22
CA THR A 122 46.78 -10.47 11.63
C THR A 122 47.34 -9.57 12.75
N ALA A 123 48.30 -10.12 13.48
CA ALA A 123 49.25 -9.34 14.27
C ALA A 123 50.66 -9.79 13.86
N LYS A 124 51.23 -9.13 12.85
CA LYS A 124 52.65 -8.83 12.67
C LYS A 124 52.91 -8.41 11.23
N THR A 125 53.16 -7.11 11.02
CA THR A 125 54.42 -6.59 10.44
C THR A 125 54.39 -5.06 10.54
N ALA A 126 55.03 -4.54 11.57
CA ALA A 126 55.57 -3.17 11.57
C ALA A 126 57.07 -3.26 11.28
N LYS A 127 57.62 -2.20 10.67
CA LYS A 127 59.00 -1.95 10.17
C LYS A 127 59.17 -2.34 8.69
N THR A 128 59.65 -1.49 7.77
CA THR A 128 60.36 -0.20 7.84
C THR A 128 60.55 0.29 6.39
N ALA A 129 60.28 1.57 6.08
CA ALA A 129 61.00 2.39 5.08
C ALA A 129 60.44 3.83 5.13
N LYS A 130 61.05 4.72 5.93
CA LYS A 130 61.96 5.79 5.47
C LYS A 130 61.43 6.60 4.26
N LYS A 131 60.93 7.81 4.60
CA LYS A 131 61.22 9.13 3.99
C LYS A 131 61.69 9.13 2.52
N SER A 132 60.91 9.79 1.64
CA SER A 132 61.42 10.94 0.88
C SER A 132 60.27 11.79 0.32
N PRO A 133 60.33 13.14 0.39
CA PRO A 133 59.35 14.02 -0.25
C PRO A 133 59.80 14.34 -1.67
N ASN A 134 58.92 14.20 -2.66
CA ASN A 134 59.19 14.82 -3.96
C ASN A 134 58.22 15.95 -4.25
N LYS A 135 58.82 17.10 -4.51
CA LYS A 135 58.22 18.36 -4.91
C LYS A 135 57.82 18.26 -6.39
N GLY A 136 56.67 18.84 -6.71
CA GLY A 136 56.60 19.84 -7.77
C GLY A 136 55.96 19.45 -9.11
N ARG A 137 55.11 20.39 -9.56
CA ARG A 137 54.72 20.76 -10.94
C ARG A 137 53.75 19.79 -11.65
N ALA A 138 52.71 20.25 -12.34
CA ALA A 138 52.32 21.59 -12.80
C ALA A 138 50.80 21.75 -12.71
#